data_AF-A0A2S4VH66-F1
#
_entry.id   AF-A0A2S4VH66-F1
#
_cell.length_a   1.000
_cell.length_b   1.000
_cell.length_c   1.000
_cell.angle_alpha   90.00
_cell.angle_beta   90.00
_cell.angle_gamma   90.00
#
_symmetry.space_group_name_H-M   'P 1'
#
loop_
_entity.id
_entity.type
_entity.pdbx_description
1 polymer ?
#
loop_
_entity_poly.entity_id
_entity_poly.type
_entity_poly.pdbx_seq_one_letter_code
_entity_poly.pdbx_strand_id
1 'polypeptide(L)'
;MPQTDPPVATELVQGECGTPQEISKPPGRNTVGRVTRMFLIKTLQFPNGRRMIVFANNITFKMGSSCPAKDDFFYQGTELTCKLGVPRIYLSANSGV
;
A
#
# COMPACT_ATOMS: atom_id res chain seq x y z
N MET A 1 -9.74 -27.44 5.37
CA MET A 1 -8.64 -26.77 4.64
C MET A 1 -7.48 -26.61 5.60
N PRO A 2 -6.20 -26.75 5.17
CA PRO A 2 -5.08 -26.47 6.05
C PRO A 2 -5.19 -25.03 6.56
N GLN A 3 -4.95 -24.81 7.85
CA GLN A 3 -4.97 -23.47 8.43
C GLN A 3 -3.76 -22.71 7.90
N THR A 4 -4.01 -21.73 7.04
CA THR A 4 -2.99 -20.80 6.53
C THR A 4 -2.82 -19.67 7.53
N ASP A 5 -1.58 -19.30 7.84
CA ASP A 5 -1.29 -18.12 8.65
C ASP A 5 -1.98 -16.88 8.05
N PRO A 6 -2.54 -15.98 8.88
CA PRO A 6 -3.15 -14.76 8.39
C PRO A 6 -2.12 -13.86 7.69
N PRO A 7 -2.54 -13.08 6.67
CA PRO A 7 -1.65 -12.14 6.01
C PRO A 7 -1.19 -11.04 6.97
N VAL A 8 0.11 -10.73 6.96
CA VAL A 8 0.69 -9.64 7.73
C VAL A 8 0.75 -8.40 6.85
N ALA A 9 0.33 -7.24 7.37
CA ALA A 9 0.31 -6.00 6.62
C ALA A 9 0.97 -4.86 7.41
N THR A 10 1.97 -4.23 6.81
CA THR A 10 2.67 -3.05 7.35
C THR A 10 2.33 -1.83 6.51
N GLU A 11 2.09 -0.68 7.14
CA GLU A 11 1.77 0.53 6.40
C GLU A 11 3.02 1.18 5.81
N LEU A 12 2.91 1.69 4.58
CA LEU A 12 3.94 2.47 3.91
C LEU A 12 3.54 3.95 3.98
N VAL A 13 4.44 4.78 4.52
CA VAL A 13 4.29 6.24 4.56
C VAL A 13 5.44 6.93 3.85
N GLN A 14 5.25 8.19 3.49
CA GLN A 14 6.30 9.00 2.88
C GLN A 14 7.39 9.29 3.92
N GLY A 15 8.61 8.79 3.69
CA GLY A 15 9.78 9.11 4.49
C GLY A 15 10.35 10.49 4.14
N GLU A 16 11.32 10.94 4.95
CA GLU A 16 11.93 12.27 4.83
C GLU A 16 12.63 12.52 3.48
N CYS A 17 13.16 11.46 2.85
CA CYS A 17 13.80 11.53 1.54
C CYS A 17 12.84 11.35 0.36
N GLY A 18 11.52 11.38 0.60
CA GLY A 18 10.51 11.09 -0.44
C GLY A 18 10.47 9.62 -0.85
N THR A 19 11.08 8.71 -0.10
CA THR A 19 10.97 7.27 -0.32
C THR A 19 9.92 6.68 0.61
N PRO A 20 9.03 5.78 0.14
CA PRO A 20 8.08 5.12 1.01
C PRO A 20 8.79 4.21 2.02
N GLN A 21 8.44 4.32 3.29
CA GLN A 21 9.01 3.55 4.40
C GLN A 21 7.93 2.80 5.17
N GLU A 22 8.26 1.60 5.65
CA GLU A 22 7.38 0.78 6.47
C GLU A 22 7.29 1.32 7.90
N ILE A 23 6.08 1.59 8.38
CA ILE A 23 5.83 2.01 9.76
C ILE A 23 4.71 1.19 10.39
N SER A 24 4.78 1.06 11.71
CA SER A 24 3.68 0.56 12.53
C SER A 24 2.97 1.73 13.20
N LYS A 25 1.73 2.01 12.82
CA LYS A 25 0.87 3.02 13.46
C LYS A 25 -0.58 2.54 13.58
N PRO A 26 -1.38 3.14 14.49
CA PRO A 26 -2.80 2.83 14.59
C PRO A 26 -3.56 3.15 13.29
N PRO A 27 -4.60 2.38 12.96
CA PRO A 27 -5.44 2.63 11.78
C PRO A 27 -6.11 4.00 11.84
N GLY A 28 -6.33 4.62 10.67
CA GLY A 28 -7.08 5.88 10.53
C GLY A 28 -6.26 7.17 10.62
N ARG A 29 -4.96 7.10 10.97
CA ARG A 29 -4.05 8.26 10.98
C ARG A 29 -3.36 8.50 9.63
N ASN A 30 -4.14 8.48 8.55
CA ASN A 30 -3.59 8.67 7.20
C ASN A 30 -3.62 10.16 6.85
N THR A 31 -2.44 10.78 6.83
CA THR A 31 -2.25 12.20 6.53
C THR A 31 -2.54 12.51 5.06
N VAL A 32 -2.34 11.51 4.19
CA VAL A 32 -2.66 11.55 2.77
C VAL A 32 -3.89 10.67 2.57
N GLY A 33 -4.89 11.11 1.80
CA GLY A 33 -6.14 10.37 1.53
C GLY A 33 -6.00 9.08 0.71
N ARG A 34 -4.89 8.37 0.90
CA ARG A 34 -4.54 7.09 0.30
C ARG A 34 -3.86 6.24 1.37
N VAL A 35 -4.17 4.95 1.36
CA VAL A 35 -3.55 3.94 2.22
C VAL A 35 -2.64 3.10 1.34
N THR A 36 -1.39 2.90 1.75
CA THR A 36 -0.47 1.99 1.07
C THR A 36 0.08 1.01 2.08
N ARG A 37 0.06 -0.29 1.76
CA ARG A 37 0.52 -1.34 2.66
C ARG A 37 1.38 -2.36 1.93
N MET A 38 2.47 -2.77 2.59
CA MET A 38 3.22 -3.96 2.25
C MET A 38 2.55 -5.16 2.91
N PHE A 39 2.17 -6.15 2.11
CA PHE A 39 1.61 -7.41 2.59
C PHE A 39 2.65 -8.52 2.47
N LEU A 40 2.75 -9.35 3.50
CA LEU A 40 3.41 -10.64 3.47
C LEU A 40 2.33 -11.73 3.58
N ILE A 41 2.14 -12.48 2.49
CA ILE A 41 1.11 -13.53 2.42
C ILE A 41 1.75 -14.88 2.14
N LYS A 42 1.44 -15.87 2.99
CA LYS A 42 1.79 -17.27 2.75
C LYS A 42 0.69 -17.94 1.94
N THR A 43 1.08 -18.63 0.88
CA THR A 43 0.17 -19.44 0.04
C THR A 43 0.74 -20.84 -0.09
N LEU A 44 -0.04 -21.79 -0.61
CA LEU A 44 0.47 -23.15 -0.87
C LEU A 44 1.67 -23.14 -1.82
N GLN A 45 1.67 -22.24 -2.81
CA GLN A 45 2.78 -22.07 -3.75
C GLN A 45 3.98 -21.34 -3.13
N PHE A 46 3.75 -20.52 -2.10
CA PHE A 46 4.78 -19.77 -1.39
C PHE A 46 4.65 -19.96 0.13
N PRO A 47 5.08 -21.12 0.69
CA PRO A 47 4.96 -21.41 2.12
C PRO A 47 5.75 -20.44 3.01
N ASN A 48 6.87 -19.93 2.49
CA ASN A 48 7.70 -18.92 3.16
C ASN A 48 7.13 -17.50 3.05
N GLY A 49 6.05 -17.32 2.29
CA GLY A 49 5.43 -16.04 2.03
C GLY A 49 5.95 -15.34 0.78
N ARG A 50 5.10 -14.47 0.22
CA ARG A 50 5.44 -13.53 -0.84
C ARG A 50 5.03 -12.13 -0.44
N ARG A 51 5.86 -11.16 -0.80
CA ARG A 51 5.57 -9.73 -0.61
C ARG A 51 4.79 -9.15 -1.78
N MET A 52 3.90 -8.21 -1.49
CA MET A 52 3.22 -7.37 -2.48
C MET A 52 2.84 -6.03 -1.86
N ILE A 53 2.75 -4.98 -2.69
CA ILE A 53 2.32 -3.67 -2.24
C ILE A 53 0.91 -3.40 -2.76
N VAL A 54 0.02 -3.01 -1.84
CA VAL A 54 -1.37 -2.64 -2.14
C VAL A 54 -1.54 -1.14 -1.92
N PHE A 55 -2.03 -0.45 -2.95
CA PHE A 55 -2.42 0.95 -2.94
C PHE A 55 -3.94 1.03 -2.92
N ALA A 56 -4.52 1.81 -2.00
CA ALA A 56 -5.97 1.99 -1.90
C ALA A 56 -6.32 3.46 -1.69
N ASN A 57 -7.24 4.00 -2.50
CA ASN A 57 -7.75 5.34 -2.25
C ASN A 57 -8.75 5.31 -1.09
N ASN A 58 -8.68 6.31 -0.21
CA ASN A 58 -9.67 6.46 0.85
C ASN A 58 -10.81 7.36 0.36
N ILE A 59 -11.96 6.76 0.03
CA ILE A 59 -13.14 7.50 -0.46
C ILE A 59 -13.69 8.48 0.59
N THR A 60 -13.54 8.19 1.89
CA THR A 60 -14.02 9.07 2.96
C THR A 60 -13.18 10.35 3.07
N PHE A 61 -12.00 10.37 2.45
CA PHE A 61 -11.15 11.55 2.38
C PHE A 61 -11.32 12.28 1.04
N LYS A 62 -12.01 13.42 1.06
CA LYS A 62 -12.25 14.28 -0.12
C LYS A 62 -12.80 13.48 -1.32
N MET A 63 -13.74 12.56 -1.08
CA MET A 63 -14.35 11.69 -2.11
C MET A 63 -13.34 10.85 -2.91
N GLY A 64 -12.14 10.60 -2.35
CA GLY A 64 -11.09 9.87 -3.05
C GLY A 64 -10.46 10.64 -4.23
N SER A 65 -10.70 11.95 -4.34
CA SER A 65 -10.12 12.82 -5.39
C SER A 65 -8.59 12.75 -5.43
N SER A 66 -8.03 12.85 -6.63
CA SER A 66 -6.58 12.94 -6.81
C SER A 66 -6.06 14.34 -6.43
N CYS A 67 -4.83 14.41 -5.95
CA CYS A 67 -4.12 15.67 -5.74
C CYS A 67 -2.61 15.45 -5.95
N PRO A 68 -1.82 16.48 -6.26
CA PRO A 68 -0.39 16.30 -6.60
C PRO A 68 0.37 15.47 -5.56
N ALA A 69 0.19 15.76 -4.28
CA ALA A 69 0.82 14.99 -3.19
C ALA A 69 0.40 13.50 -3.16
N LYS A 70 -0.86 13.19 -3.51
CA LYS A 70 -1.29 11.80 -3.69
C LYS A 70 -0.56 11.22 -4.89
N ASP A 71 -0.55 11.87 -6.04
CA ASP A 71 0.01 11.30 -7.27
C ASP A 71 1.53 11.06 -7.17
N ASP A 72 2.27 11.99 -6.55
CA ASP A 72 3.70 11.83 -6.25
C ASP A 72 3.97 10.59 -5.38
N PHE A 73 3.17 10.40 -4.33
CA PHE A 73 3.31 9.21 -3.49
C PHE A 73 2.95 7.91 -4.24
N PHE A 74 2.00 7.96 -5.19
CA PHE A 74 1.71 6.80 -6.06
C PHE A 74 2.92 6.45 -6.91
N TYR A 75 3.54 7.48 -7.49
CA TYR A 75 4.69 7.33 -8.38
C TYR A 75 5.87 6.74 -7.63
N GLN A 76 6.24 7.33 -6.49
CA GLN A 76 7.32 6.83 -5.63
C GLN A 76 7.08 5.39 -5.15
N GLY A 77 5.85 5.08 -4.75
CA GLY A 77 5.45 3.71 -4.40
C GLY A 77 5.53 2.74 -5.57
N THR A 78 5.20 3.20 -6.78
CA THR A 78 5.32 2.41 -8.00
C THR A 78 6.78 2.11 -8.31
N GLU A 79 7.66 3.11 -8.22
CA GLU A 79 9.10 2.90 -8.38
C GLU A 79 9.63 1.89 -7.36
N LEU A 80 9.17 1.95 -6.10
CA LEU A 80 9.52 0.98 -5.08
C LEU A 80 9.07 -0.44 -5.45
N THR A 81 7.85 -0.62 -6.00
CA THR A 81 7.39 -1.94 -6.46
C THR A 81 8.28 -2.51 -7.57
N CYS A 82 8.69 -1.66 -8.52
CA CYS A 82 9.60 -2.04 -9.60
C CYS A 82 10.98 -2.43 -9.06
N LYS A 83 11.55 -1.62 -8.15
CA LYS A 83 12.85 -1.88 -7.52
C LYS A 83 12.86 -3.20 -6.72
N LEU A 84 11.77 -3.52 -6.03
CA LEU A 84 11.64 -4.73 -5.23
C LEU A 84 11.22 -5.97 -6.04
N GLY A 85 10.76 -5.79 -7.29
CA GLY A 85 10.24 -6.89 -8.12
C GLY A 85 8.97 -7.55 -7.54
N VAL A 86 8.17 -6.81 -6.78
CA VAL A 86 6.95 -7.33 -6.12
C VAL A 86 5.68 -6.90 -6.85
N PRO A 87 4.59 -7.69 -6.76
CA PRO A 87 3.30 -7.28 -7.32
C PRO A 87 2.81 -5.96 -6.74
N ARG A 88 2.24 -5.12 -7.61
CA ARG A 88 1.53 -3.89 -7.29
C ARG A 88 0.03 -4.10 -7.50
N ILE A 89 -0.76 -3.97 -6.44
CA ILE A 89 -2.22 -4.07 -6.51
C ILE A 89 -2.81 -2.67 -6.24
N TYR A 90 -3.78 -2.25 -7.05
CA TYR A 90 -4.50 -1.00 -6.86
C TYR A 90 -5.98 -1.26 -6.59
N LEU A 91 -6.46 -0.83 -5.43
CA LEU A 91 -7.87 -0.84 -5.04
C LEU A 91 -8.47 0.53 -5.34
N SER A 92 -9.24 0.58 -6.43
CA SER A 92 -9.88 1.82 -6.88
C SER A 92 -11.15 2.10 -6.09
N ALA A 93 -11.18 3.28 -5.46
CA ALA A 93 -12.34 3.89 -4.84
C ALA A 93 -12.15 5.42 -4.90
N ASN A 94 -12.42 6.00 -6.05
CA ASN A 94 -12.17 7.41 -6.34
C ASN A 94 -13.25 8.00 -7.25
N SER A 95 -13.38 9.33 -7.20
CA SER A 95 -14.25 10.13 -8.08
C SER A 95 -13.55 10.61 -9.35
N GLY A 96 -12.28 10.25 -9.56
CA GLY A 96 -11.43 10.83 -10.59
C GLY A 96 -10.75 12.12 -10.11
N VAL A 97 -10.66 13.10 -11.03
CA VAL A 97 -10.10 14.44 -10.79
C VAL A 97 -10.98 15.21 -9.81
#